data_AF-A0A196SC67-F1
#
_entry.id   AF-A0A196SC67-F1
#
_cell.length_a   1.000
_cell.length_b   1.000
_cell.length_c   1.000
_cell.angle_alpha   90.00
_cell.angle_beta   90.00
_cell.angle_gamma   90.00
#
_symmetry.space_group_name_H-M   'P 1'
#
loop_
_entity.id
_entity.type
_entity.pdbx_description
1 polymer ?
#
loop_
_entity_poly.entity_id
_entity_poly.type
_entity_poly.pdbx_seq_one_letter_code
_entity_poly.pdbx_strand_id
1 'polypeptide(L)'
;MSDKSMPIKTSTGRRLVISNVSDTASFSARRLSFNAKELDFIQNELAKWLSEMYGQEVDPDLCHSLISGVILLSICEQYLPNLKSLKKWHRNAAPMSFQARDNIGTFANVCVELGMRRSDVCNYSNFEKGDLKQITATLCAFAKLGMPKGLHNVSEDLQTYVDNAYTPRADEMEAVSEEDEIKLTEEELEAIRQKEEEERRKREEEERQREEEERRKREEEERKRLHLELLNKDVEDTVAEFNQVYDRTISILCTDLNSMKLDIDSDSSSDSSEEIRPKPSITAADIHSEVEQAKAEVEKARELLEALRKKKEEVEASEGDGAKAEEAIAASEKKLKDLEALLAKEEEEERSLRELEERIKKEEEERLRREEEERLRKEEEERLRLEEEERLRKEEEERLRKEEEERLKKEEEERLKKEEEERLKKEEEERLRKEEEERLKREEEERLKREEEERKQKEEEERKRKEEEERVQRELERQQQEEEERIRREEEEAAKRCCACRHRRREEEEYEEEYEEETPAEVTPVETPKEDEAASA
;
A
#
# COMPACT_ATOMS: atom_id res chain seq x y z
N MET A 1 -66.91 -27.48 -6.79
CA MET A 1 -67.82 -26.34 -6.53
C MET A 1 -67.35 -25.64 -5.27
N SER A 2 -67.47 -24.32 -5.21
CA SER A 2 -66.95 -23.50 -4.11
C SER A 2 -67.96 -23.32 -2.97
N ASP A 3 -67.48 -22.80 -1.83
CA ASP A 3 -68.24 -22.05 -0.82
C ASP A 3 -69.31 -22.82 0.01
N LYS A 4 -69.72 -22.44 1.23
CA LYS A 4 -69.23 -21.54 2.32
C LYS A 4 -70.07 -21.95 3.58
N SER A 5 -69.76 -21.66 4.84
CA SER A 5 -68.73 -20.85 5.50
C SER A 5 -68.52 -21.31 6.96
N MET A 6 -67.37 -21.00 7.58
CA MET A 6 -67.25 -20.81 9.04
C MET A 6 -67.62 -19.36 9.39
N PRO A 7 -68.28 -19.08 10.53
CA PRO A 7 -67.64 -18.99 11.87
C PRO A 7 -67.63 -20.33 12.66
N ILE A 8 -67.34 -20.45 13.97
CA ILE A 8 -67.28 -19.49 15.11
C ILE A 8 -66.11 -19.83 16.06
N LYS A 9 -65.91 -19.04 17.14
CA LYS A 9 -64.99 -19.34 18.25
C LYS A 9 -65.51 -18.79 19.59
N THR A 10 -65.31 -19.55 20.67
CA THR A 10 -64.46 -19.14 21.81
C THR A 10 -63.59 -20.34 22.21
N SER A 11 -62.44 -20.13 22.85
CA SER A 11 -61.41 -21.15 23.02
C SER A 11 -61.66 -22.06 24.22
N THR A 12 -62.43 -23.13 24.02
CA THR A 12 -62.70 -24.17 25.03
C THR A 12 -61.48 -25.08 25.31
N GLY A 13 -61.49 -25.68 26.49
CA GLY A 13 -60.31 -26.29 27.11
C GLY A 13 -59.73 -27.50 26.39
N ARG A 14 -58.39 -27.64 26.47
CA ARG A 14 -57.67 -28.86 26.16
C ARG A 14 -57.40 -29.65 27.44
N ARG A 15 -58.19 -30.70 27.67
CA ARG A 15 -57.82 -31.79 28.58
C ARG A 15 -56.65 -32.54 27.92
N LEU A 16 -55.42 -32.16 28.25
CA LEU A 16 -54.24 -32.79 27.65
C LEU A 16 -54.09 -34.23 28.18
N VAL A 17 -54.01 -35.17 27.25
CA VAL A 17 -53.74 -36.58 27.53
C VAL A 17 -52.25 -36.74 27.81
N ILE A 18 -51.91 -37.48 28.86
CA ILE A 18 -50.52 -37.84 29.18
C ILE A 18 -49.99 -38.72 28.03
N SER A 19 -49.08 -38.17 27.23
CA SER A 19 -48.45 -38.87 26.11
C SER A 19 -47.21 -39.64 26.58
N ASN A 20 -47.16 -40.93 26.25
CA ASN A 20 -46.12 -41.91 26.60
C ASN A 20 -44.68 -41.34 26.62
N VAL A 21 -43.94 -41.69 27.68
CA VAL A 21 -42.47 -41.50 27.80
C VAL A 21 -41.86 -42.88 28.07
N SER A 22 -40.70 -43.16 27.47
CA SER A 22 -40.08 -44.50 27.40
C SER A 22 -39.48 -45.01 28.71
N ASP A 23 -39.60 -46.32 28.96
CA ASP A 23 -39.28 -47.04 30.21
C ASP A 23 -37.78 -47.25 30.54
N THR A 24 -36.94 -46.22 30.34
CA THR A 24 -35.49 -46.30 30.63
C THR A 24 -34.96 -45.24 31.60
N ALA A 25 -35.86 -44.46 32.21
CA ALA A 25 -35.51 -43.49 33.26
C ALA A 25 -35.50 -44.11 34.67
N SER A 26 -34.59 -43.64 35.53
CA SER A 26 -34.50 -44.04 36.95
C SER A 26 -35.85 -43.89 37.67
N PHE A 27 -36.12 -44.76 38.65
CA PHE A 27 -37.43 -44.88 39.31
C PHE A 27 -37.93 -43.60 39.99
N SER A 28 -37.04 -42.64 40.30
CA SER A 28 -37.40 -41.30 40.81
C SER A 28 -38.00 -40.38 39.74
N ALA A 29 -37.74 -40.62 38.45
CA ALA A 29 -38.20 -39.79 37.33
C ALA A 29 -39.68 -39.99 36.95
N ARG A 30 -40.37 -40.98 37.53
CA ARG A 30 -41.83 -41.16 37.39
C ARG A 30 -42.67 -40.14 38.18
N ARG A 31 -42.02 -39.16 38.82
CA ARG A 31 -42.63 -38.04 39.55
C ARG A 31 -42.88 -36.85 38.64
N LEU A 32 -44.15 -36.46 38.48
CA LEU A 32 -44.64 -35.18 37.92
C LEU A 32 -43.68 -34.46 36.97
N SER A 33 -43.75 -34.79 35.68
CA SER A 33 -42.95 -34.15 34.63
C SER A 33 -43.44 -32.74 34.30
N PHE A 34 -43.17 -31.77 35.19
CA PHE A 34 -43.57 -30.38 35.01
C PHE A 34 -42.94 -29.75 33.74
N ASN A 35 -43.79 -29.19 32.89
CA ASN A 35 -43.39 -28.27 31.83
C ASN A 35 -43.04 -26.90 32.45
N ALA A 36 -42.22 -26.09 31.77
CA ALA A 36 -41.73 -24.81 32.33
C ALA A 36 -42.85 -23.86 32.79
N LYS A 37 -43.99 -23.82 32.07
CA LYS A 37 -45.16 -23.00 32.42
C LYS A 37 -45.97 -23.55 33.61
N GLU A 38 -45.98 -24.87 33.80
CA GLU A 38 -46.62 -25.50 34.95
C GLU A 38 -45.74 -25.32 36.20
N LEU A 39 -44.42 -25.39 36.02
CA LEU A 39 -43.45 -25.17 37.08
C LEU A 39 -43.51 -23.73 37.61
N ASP A 40 -43.58 -22.73 36.73
CA ASP A 40 -43.82 -21.32 37.05
C ASP A 40 -45.16 -21.11 37.79
N PHE A 41 -46.25 -21.73 37.31
CA PHE A 41 -47.54 -21.67 38.01
C PHE A 41 -47.48 -22.25 39.43
N ILE A 42 -46.94 -23.46 39.58
CA ILE A 42 -46.80 -24.15 40.87
C ILE A 42 -45.87 -23.38 41.81
N GLN A 43 -44.79 -22.80 41.29
CA GLN A 43 -43.86 -21.93 42.01
C GLN A 43 -44.59 -20.72 42.61
N ASN A 44 -45.43 -20.03 41.82
CA ASN A 44 -46.23 -18.90 42.29
C ASN A 44 -47.29 -19.31 43.35
N GLU A 45 -48.01 -20.42 43.16
CA GLU A 45 -49.00 -20.89 44.14
C GLU A 45 -48.34 -21.38 45.45
N LEU A 46 -47.19 -22.06 45.37
CA LEU A 46 -46.40 -22.43 46.55
C LEU A 46 -45.88 -21.21 47.30
N ALA A 47 -45.42 -20.16 46.60
CA ALA A 47 -44.98 -18.92 47.23
C ALA A 47 -46.11 -18.23 48.02
N LYS A 48 -47.33 -18.19 47.48
CA LYS A 48 -48.53 -17.70 48.18
C LYS A 48 -48.82 -18.53 49.44
N TRP A 49 -48.90 -19.85 49.32
CA TRP A 49 -49.21 -20.75 50.44
C TRP A 49 -48.14 -20.70 51.55
N LEU A 50 -46.85 -20.59 51.19
CA LEU A 50 -45.77 -20.36 52.15
C LEU A 50 -45.87 -18.97 52.80
N SER A 51 -46.28 -17.94 52.06
CA SER A 51 -46.51 -16.59 52.61
C SER A 51 -47.64 -16.56 53.64
N GLU A 52 -48.75 -17.25 53.37
CA GLU A 52 -49.89 -17.36 54.29
C GLU A 52 -49.54 -18.06 55.61
N MET A 53 -48.64 -19.05 55.58
CA MET A 53 -48.16 -19.72 56.80
C MET A 53 -47.03 -18.95 57.52
N TYR A 54 -46.14 -18.28 56.77
CA TYR A 54 -45.01 -17.55 57.34
C TYR A 54 -45.37 -16.14 57.85
N GLY A 55 -46.48 -15.56 57.36
CA GLY A 55 -46.95 -14.23 57.76
C GLY A 55 -46.14 -13.07 57.16
N GLN A 56 -45.28 -13.34 56.18
CA GLN A 56 -44.54 -12.37 55.37
C GLN A 56 -44.55 -12.83 53.92
N GLU A 57 -44.43 -11.89 52.97
CA GLU A 57 -44.36 -12.19 51.55
C GLU A 57 -43.09 -12.99 51.21
N VAL A 58 -43.28 -14.16 50.62
CA VAL A 58 -42.21 -15.04 50.11
C VAL A 58 -42.11 -14.80 48.61
N ASP A 59 -40.93 -14.35 48.15
CA ASP A 59 -40.70 -14.10 46.74
C ASP A 59 -40.94 -15.39 45.91
N PRO A 60 -41.66 -15.30 44.76
CA PRO A 60 -41.86 -16.41 43.85
C PRO A 60 -40.59 -17.17 43.46
N ASP A 61 -39.40 -16.57 43.43
CA ASP A 61 -38.15 -17.29 43.28
C ASP A 61 -37.83 -18.14 44.52
N LEU A 62 -38.47 -19.31 44.60
CA LEU A 62 -38.28 -20.32 45.65
C LEU A 62 -36.84 -20.84 45.73
N CYS A 63 -36.03 -20.69 44.68
CA CYS A 63 -34.62 -21.07 44.71
C CYS A 63 -33.81 -20.07 45.55
N HIS A 64 -34.06 -18.76 45.40
CA HIS A 64 -33.36 -17.72 46.17
C HIS A 64 -34.03 -17.38 47.51
N SER A 65 -35.36 -17.38 47.60
CA SER A 65 -36.08 -17.01 48.83
C SER A 65 -35.94 -18.07 49.93
N LEU A 66 -36.02 -19.35 49.57
CA LEU A 66 -35.99 -20.46 50.54
C LEU A 66 -34.58 -20.97 50.89
N ILE A 67 -33.52 -20.58 50.16
CA ILE A 67 -32.17 -21.16 50.34
C ILE A 67 -31.59 -21.00 51.74
N SER A 68 -32.01 -19.95 52.48
CA SER A 68 -31.65 -19.72 53.89
C SER A 68 -32.15 -20.84 54.82
N GLY A 69 -33.17 -21.59 54.39
CA GLY A 69 -33.95 -22.54 55.17
C GLY A 69 -34.79 -21.93 56.30
N VAL A 70 -34.70 -20.62 56.54
CA VAL A 70 -35.33 -19.94 57.68
C VAL A 70 -36.85 -19.96 57.58
N ILE A 71 -37.40 -19.64 56.41
CA ILE A 71 -38.85 -19.62 56.14
C ILE A 71 -39.44 -21.02 56.38
N LEU A 72 -38.83 -22.04 55.75
CA LEU A 72 -39.28 -23.44 55.84
C LEU A 72 -39.24 -23.97 57.28
N LEU A 73 -38.18 -23.70 58.04
CA LEU A 73 -38.07 -24.17 59.42
C LEU A 73 -38.94 -23.37 60.41
N SER A 74 -39.20 -22.08 60.14
CA SER A 74 -40.18 -21.30 60.92
C SER A 74 -41.60 -21.87 60.77
N ILE A 75 -42.01 -22.19 59.54
CA ILE A 75 -43.27 -22.88 59.25
C ILE A 75 -43.32 -24.24 59.97
N CYS A 76 -42.25 -25.03 59.89
CA CYS A 76 -42.21 -26.33 60.56
C CYS A 76 -42.26 -26.22 62.09
N GLU A 77 -41.64 -25.21 62.69
CA GLU A 77 -41.71 -24.97 64.14
C GLU A 77 -43.10 -24.52 64.59
N GLN A 78 -43.77 -23.65 63.82
CA GLN A 78 -45.09 -23.12 64.12
C GLN A 78 -46.20 -24.17 63.97
N TYR A 79 -46.16 -24.98 62.92
CA TYR A 79 -47.26 -25.89 62.55
C TYR A 79 -46.97 -27.38 62.78
N LEU A 80 -45.71 -27.79 62.93
CA LEU A 80 -45.29 -29.18 63.12
C LEU A 80 -44.39 -29.37 64.37
N PRO A 81 -44.71 -28.79 65.55
CA PRO A 81 -43.81 -28.73 66.71
C PRO A 81 -43.44 -30.10 67.34
N ASN A 82 -44.12 -31.18 66.94
CA ASN A 82 -43.91 -32.53 67.46
C ASN A 82 -42.74 -33.29 66.79
N LEU A 83 -42.11 -32.73 65.76
CA LEU A 83 -41.03 -33.41 65.01
C LEU A 83 -39.69 -33.33 65.74
N LYS A 84 -39.02 -34.48 65.90
CA LYS A 84 -37.75 -34.61 66.63
C LYS A 84 -36.60 -33.89 65.92
N SER A 85 -36.70 -33.73 64.60
CA SER A 85 -35.69 -33.09 63.75
C SER A 85 -35.55 -31.58 63.98
N LEU A 86 -36.56 -30.89 64.52
CA LEU A 86 -36.57 -29.43 64.68
C LEU A 86 -35.73 -28.87 65.84
N LYS A 87 -35.10 -29.73 66.65
CA LYS A 87 -34.49 -29.36 67.95
C LYS A 87 -33.35 -28.34 67.91
N LYS A 88 -32.74 -28.08 66.76
CA LYS A 88 -31.66 -27.10 66.61
C LYS A 88 -31.55 -26.62 65.16
N TRP A 89 -31.74 -25.32 64.93
CA TRP A 89 -31.55 -24.68 63.63
C TRP A 89 -31.19 -23.19 63.77
N HIS A 90 -30.79 -22.55 62.67
CA HIS A 90 -30.23 -21.19 62.65
C HIS A 90 -31.26 -20.16 62.17
N ARG A 91 -31.89 -19.44 63.12
CA ARG A 91 -32.94 -18.43 62.84
C ARG A 91 -32.49 -17.27 61.96
N ASN A 92 -31.22 -16.87 62.05
CA ASN A 92 -30.67 -15.70 61.36
C ASN A 92 -29.65 -16.10 60.26
N ALA A 93 -29.86 -17.24 59.61
CA ALA A 93 -28.97 -17.72 58.55
C ALA A 93 -29.08 -16.85 57.30
N ALA A 94 -27.96 -16.26 56.87
CA ALA A 94 -27.89 -15.56 55.59
C ALA A 94 -27.99 -16.54 54.39
N PRO A 95 -28.55 -16.12 53.24
CA PRO A 95 -28.45 -16.88 51.99
C PRO A 95 -27.00 -17.26 51.65
N MET A 96 -26.81 -18.38 50.96
CA MET A 96 -25.50 -18.92 50.57
C MET A 96 -24.51 -19.23 51.72
N SER A 97 -24.94 -19.20 52.98
CA SER A 97 -24.06 -19.43 54.15
C SER A 97 -23.98 -20.90 54.61
N PHE A 98 -22.96 -21.23 55.41
CA PHE A 98 -22.86 -22.54 56.08
C PHE A 98 -24.08 -22.84 56.98
N GLN A 99 -24.63 -21.81 57.63
CA GLN A 99 -25.82 -21.96 58.48
C GLN A 99 -27.08 -22.27 57.65
N ALA A 100 -27.15 -21.78 56.42
CA ALA A 100 -28.20 -22.13 55.47
C ALA A 100 -28.09 -23.60 55.01
N ARG A 101 -26.86 -24.12 54.83
CA ARG A 101 -26.62 -25.55 54.55
C ARG A 101 -27.16 -26.44 55.68
N ASP A 102 -26.87 -26.09 56.94
CA ASP A 102 -27.38 -26.80 58.11
C ASP A 102 -28.92 -26.71 58.22
N ASN A 103 -29.51 -25.56 57.90
CA ASN A 103 -30.97 -25.38 57.89
C ASN A 103 -31.65 -26.25 56.82
N ILE A 104 -31.19 -26.23 55.57
CA ILE A 104 -31.77 -27.08 54.51
C ILE A 104 -31.56 -28.56 54.81
N GLY A 105 -30.42 -28.95 55.39
CA GLY A 105 -30.22 -30.31 55.90
C GLY A 105 -31.22 -30.70 57.00
N THR A 106 -31.59 -29.75 57.85
CA THR A 106 -32.59 -29.94 58.92
C THR A 106 -34.01 -30.06 58.37
N PHE A 107 -34.37 -29.23 57.38
CA PHE A 107 -35.63 -29.35 56.65
C PHE A 107 -35.72 -30.70 55.92
N ALA A 108 -34.63 -31.15 55.29
CA ALA A 108 -34.58 -32.45 54.63
C ALA A 108 -34.72 -33.64 55.61
N ASN A 109 -34.38 -33.46 56.89
CA ASN A 109 -34.69 -34.44 57.94
C ASN A 109 -36.16 -34.39 58.36
N VAL A 110 -36.75 -33.20 58.49
CA VAL A 110 -38.19 -33.00 58.73
C VAL A 110 -39.05 -33.67 57.65
N CYS A 111 -38.73 -33.49 56.37
CA CYS A 111 -39.43 -34.15 55.26
C CYS A 111 -39.38 -35.69 55.36
N VAL A 112 -38.26 -36.26 55.77
CA VAL A 112 -38.14 -37.71 55.99
C VAL A 112 -38.96 -38.15 57.23
N GLU A 113 -38.93 -37.40 58.33
CA GLU A 113 -39.74 -37.68 59.52
C GLU A 113 -41.25 -37.54 59.26
N LEU A 114 -41.64 -36.71 58.28
CA LEU A 114 -43.02 -36.63 57.78
C LEU A 114 -43.45 -37.84 56.94
N GLY A 115 -42.51 -38.60 56.36
CA GLY A 115 -42.77 -39.82 55.59
C GLY A 115 -42.17 -39.85 54.16
N MET A 116 -41.35 -38.86 53.78
CA MET A 116 -40.67 -38.86 52.47
C MET A 116 -39.44 -39.77 52.44
N ARG A 117 -39.12 -40.33 51.26
CA ARG A 117 -37.86 -41.08 51.07
C ARG A 117 -36.67 -40.10 51.03
N ARG A 118 -35.46 -40.55 51.43
CA ARG A 118 -34.26 -39.69 51.41
C ARG A 118 -33.78 -39.32 49.99
N SER A 119 -34.11 -40.13 48.99
CA SER A 119 -33.89 -39.88 47.56
C SER A 119 -34.81 -38.81 46.97
N ASP A 120 -35.88 -38.46 47.69
CA ASP A 120 -37.09 -37.85 47.14
C ASP A 120 -37.27 -36.38 47.59
N VAL A 121 -36.31 -35.88 48.35
CA VAL A 121 -36.30 -34.61 49.10
C VAL A 121 -35.13 -33.76 48.61
N CYS A 122 -35.36 -32.46 48.37
CA CYS A 122 -34.30 -31.54 47.97
C CYS A 122 -33.19 -31.41 49.03
N ASN A 123 -31.96 -31.29 48.55
CA ASN A 123 -30.78 -30.95 49.33
C ASN A 123 -30.29 -29.55 48.94
N TYR A 124 -29.31 -29.03 49.68
CA TYR A 124 -28.80 -27.67 49.48
C TYR A 124 -28.28 -27.41 48.06
N SER A 125 -27.65 -28.39 47.42
CA SER A 125 -27.13 -28.26 46.06
C SER A 125 -28.20 -28.38 44.97
N ASN A 126 -29.47 -28.68 45.31
CA ASN A 126 -30.59 -28.40 44.40
C ASN A 126 -30.86 -26.88 44.36
N PHE A 127 -30.79 -26.18 45.50
CA PHE A 127 -30.94 -24.72 45.55
C PHE A 127 -29.76 -24.00 44.87
N GLU A 128 -28.52 -24.41 45.14
CA GLU A 128 -27.32 -23.83 44.46
C GLU A 128 -27.35 -23.97 42.93
N LYS A 129 -28.03 -24.99 42.41
CA LYS A 129 -28.15 -25.27 40.97
C LYS A 129 -29.42 -24.73 40.32
N GLY A 130 -30.32 -24.11 41.09
CA GLY A 130 -31.64 -23.71 40.60
C GLY A 130 -32.50 -24.90 40.14
N ASP A 131 -32.36 -26.08 40.75
CA ASP A 131 -33.15 -27.28 40.44
C ASP A 131 -34.55 -27.18 41.05
N LEU A 132 -35.30 -26.24 40.48
CA LEU A 132 -36.66 -25.88 40.84
C LEU A 132 -37.61 -27.09 40.76
N LYS A 133 -37.37 -28.04 39.85
CA LYS A 133 -38.19 -29.26 39.71
C LYS A 133 -38.13 -30.13 40.96
N GLN A 134 -36.92 -30.38 41.49
CA GLN A 134 -36.78 -31.15 42.74
C GLN A 134 -37.27 -30.34 43.95
N ILE A 135 -37.15 -29.01 43.94
CA ILE A 135 -37.65 -28.14 45.01
C ILE A 135 -39.19 -28.16 45.06
N THR A 136 -39.90 -27.86 43.96
CA THR A 136 -41.38 -27.87 43.93
C THR A 136 -41.94 -29.27 44.19
N ALA A 137 -41.35 -30.33 43.62
CA ALA A 137 -41.75 -31.71 43.92
C ALA A 137 -41.58 -32.07 45.41
N THR A 138 -40.57 -31.50 46.08
CA THR A 138 -40.39 -31.68 47.54
C THR A 138 -41.45 -30.89 48.32
N LEU A 139 -41.73 -29.64 47.94
CA LEU A 139 -42.69 -28.78 48.63
C LEU A 139 -44.14 -29.27 48.48
N CYS A 140 -44.55 -29.75 47.30
CA CYS A 140 -45.88 -30.33 47.11
C CYS A 140 -46.06 -31.63 47.92
N ALA A 141 -45.03 -32.48 48.01
CA ALA A 141 -45.05 -33.67 48.85
C ALA A 141 -45.03 -33.34 50.37
N PHE A 142 -44.31 -32.28 50.77
CA PHE A 142 -44.33 -31.73 52.12
C PHE A 142 -45.72 -31.20 52.49
N ALA A 143 -46.40 -30.49 51.59
CA ALA A 143 -47.80 -30.08 51.77
C ALA A 143 -48.71 -31.30 51.96
N LYS A 144 -48.65 -32.30 51.06
CA LYS A 144 -49.49 -33.52 51.15
C LYS A 144 -49.34 -34.27 52.47
N LEU A 145 -48.10 -34.44 52.96
CA LEU A 145 -47.82 -35.17 54.20
C LEU A 145 -47.99 -34.32 55.46
N GLY A 146 -47.96 -32.99 55.33
CA GLY A 146 -48.04 -32.03 56.43
C GLY A 146 -49.44 -31.50 56.72
N MET A 147 -50.34 -31.41 55.72
CA MET A 147 -51.75 -31.01 55.93
C MET A 147 -52.45 -31.92 56.97
N PRO A 148 -52.36 -33.27 56.92
CA PRO A 148 -52.93 -34.14 57.96
C PRO A 148 -52.28 -34.01 59.36
N LYS A 149 -51.20 -33.22 59.48
CA LYS A 149 -50.39 -33.07 60.70
C LYS A 149 -50.38 -31.63 61.24
N GLY A 150 -50.99 -30.66 60.55
CA GLY A 150 -51.18 -29.29 61.03
C GLY A 150 -50.86 -28.15 60.06
N LEU A 151 -50.36 -28.41 58.85
CA LEU A 151 -50.15 -27.34 57.85
C LEU A 151 -51.50 -26.80 57.32
N HIS A 152 -51.51 -25.55 56.82
CA HIS A 152 -52.65 -24.99 56.10
C HIS A 152 -52.95 -25.80 54.83
N ASN A 153 -54.23 -25.85 54.45
CA ASN A 153 -54.67 -26.37 53.15
C ASN A 153 -54.08 -25.54 52.00
N VAL A 154 -53.90 -26.15 50.83
CA VAL A 154 -53.48 -25.45 49.60
C VAL A 154 -54.67 -24.95 48.77
N SER A 155 -54.38 -24.03 47.83
CA SER A 155 -55.31 -23.58 46.77
C SER A 155 -55.87 -24.77 45.96
N GLU A 156 -57.11 -24.68 45.46
CA GLU A 156 -57.77 -25.76 44.69
C GLU A 156 -56.97 -26.14 43.43
N ASP A 157 -56.39 -25.15 42.75
CA ASP A 157 -55.51 -25.37 41.59
C ASP A 157 -54.21 -26.11 41.98
N LEU A 158 -53.66 -25.80 43.17
CA LEU A 158 -52.44 -26.43 43.69
C LEU A 158 -52.72 -27.83 44.27
N GLN A 159 -53.90 -28.07 44.82
CA GLN A 159 -54.35 -29.35 45.38
C GLN A 159 -54.20 -30.48 44.34
N THR A 160 -54.54 -30.21 43.08
CA THR A 160 -54.37 -31.18 41.96
C THR A 160 -52.92 -31.63 41.80
N TYR A 161 -51.94 -30.72 41.97
CA TYR A 161 -50.52 -31.08 41.90
C TYR A 161 -50.03 -31.73 43.20
N VAL A 162 -50.54 -31.31 44.35
CA VAL A 162 -50.23 -31.87 45.67
C VAL A 162 -50.74 -33.31 45.81
N ASP A 163 -51.94 -33.64 45.34
CA ASP A 163 -52.46 -35.01 45.38
C ASP A 163 -51.67 -35.98 44.49
N ASN A 164 -51.14 -35.50 43.37
CA ASN A 164 -50.22 -36.28 42.54
C ASN A 164 -48.76 -36.26 43.05
N ALA A 165 -48.40 -35.32 43.93
CA ALA A 165 -47.08 -35.24 44.53
C ALA A 165 -46.93 -36.24 45.69
N TYR A 166 -46.23 -37.33 45.41
CA TYR A 166 -45.93 -38.45 46.32
C TYR A 166 -47.09 -39.42 46.59
N THR A 167 -46.90 -40.65 46.10
CA THR A 167 -47.53 -41.84 46.66
C THR A 167 -46.62 -42.41 47.76
N PRO A 168 -47.13 -42.56 49.00
CA PRO A 168 -46.50 -43.43 49.98
C PRO A 168 -46.31 -44.84 49.42
N ARG A 169 -45.40 -45.61 50.00
CA ARG A 169 -45.21 -47.01 49.60
C ARG A 169 -46.49 -47.79 49.92
N ALA A 170 -47.00 -48.54 48.95
CA ALA A 170 -48.18 -49.39 49.12
C ALA A 170 -47.83 -50.68 49.90
N ASP A 171 -47.42 -50.49 51.16
CA ASP A 171 -47.22 -51.58 52.13
C ASP A 171 -48.56 -51.99 52.81
N GLU A 172 -49.68 -51.40 52.37
CA GLU A 172 -51.06 -51.81 52.66
C GLU A 172 -51.82 -52.11 51.33
N MET A 173 -51.36 -53.12 50.58
CA MET A 173 -52.26 -53.88 49.72
C MET A 173 -52.91 -54.97 50.58
N GLU A 174 -54.24 -54.94 50.71
CA GLU A 174 -54.98 -56.13 51.11
C GLU A 174 -54.69 -57.26 50.12
N ALA A 175 -54.58 -58.49 50.62
CA ALA A 175 -54.24 -59.66 49.82
C ALA A 175 -55.41 -60.06 48.89
N VAL A 176 -55.49 -59.41 47.73
CA VAL A 176 -56.22 -59.96 46.58
C VAL A 176 -55.52 -61.25 46.15
N SER A 177 -56.29 -62.31 45.99
CA SER A 177 -55.80 -63.68 45.81
C SER A 177 -54.94 -63.88 44.56
N GLU A 178 -53.95 -64.74 44.68
CA GLU A 178 -53.14 -65.27 43.58
C GLU A 178 -54.03 -66.08 42.61
N GLU A 179 -54.55 -65.47 41.54
CA GLU A 179 -55.03 -66.22 40.36
C GLU A 179 -55.11 -65.35 39.08
N ASP A 180 -54.05 -64.59 38.78
CA ASP A 180 -53.74 -64.12 37.41
C ASP A 180 -52.23 -63.83 37.30
N GLU A 181 -51.40 -64.85 37.58
CA GLU A 181 -49.96 -64.79 37.31
C GLU A 181 -49.74 -64.78 35.80
N ILE A 182 -49.45 -63.59 35.23
CA ILE A 182 -49.15 -63.40 33.81
C ILE A 182 -47.83 -64.11 33.48
N LYS A 183 -47.93 -65.40 33.20
CA LYS A 183 -46.87 -66.22 32.63
C LYS A 183 -46.64 -65.78 31.18
N LEU A 184 -45.85 -64.72 31.02
CA LEU A 184 -45.24 -64.33 29.75
C LEU A 184 -44.67 -65.58 29.08
N THR A 185 -45.09 -65.81 27.84
CA THR A 185 -44.67 -66.97 27.05
C THR A 185 -43.16 -66.94 26.82
N GLU A 186 -42.57 -68.10 26.52
CA GLU A 186 -41.14 -68.19 26.23
C GLU A 186 -40.75 -67.33 25.01
N GLU A 187 -41.67 -67.15 24.06
CA GLU A 187 -41.57 -66.23 22.92
C GLU A 187 -41.60 -64.74 23.34
N GLU A 188 -42.49 -64.34 24.25
CA GLU A 188 -42.51 -62.96 24.77
C GLU A 188 -41.26 -62.62 25.60
N LEU A 189 -40.77 -63.58 26.38
CA LEU A 189 -39.51 -63.46 27.11
C LEU A 189 -38.30 -63.38 26.17
N GLU A 190 -38.31 -64.11 25.04
CA GLU A 190 -37.32 -64.01 23.97
C GLU A 190 -37.37 -62.64 23.28
N ALA A 191 -38.57 -62.14 22.96
CA ALA A 191 -38.76 -60.83 22.34
C ALA A 191 -38.28 -59.69 23.25
N ILE A 192 -38.50 -59.79 24.57
CA ILE A 192 -37.94 -58.85 25.56
C ILE A 192 -36.40 -58.90 25.54
N ARG A 193 -35.79 -60.10 25.59
CA ARG A 193 -34.32 -60.26 25.52
C ARG A 193 -33.74 -59.66 24.24
N GLN A 194 -34.36 -59.91 23.09
CA GLN A 194 -33.93 -59.36 21.79
C GLN A 194 -34.02 -57.84 21.77
N LYS A 195 -35.11 -57.26 22.31
CA LYS A 195 -35.26 -55.80 22.41
C LYS A 195 -34.26 -55.16 23.38
N GLU A 196 -33.97 -55.81 24.51
CA GLU A 196 -32.92 -55.37 25.43
C GLU A 196 -31.52 -55.43 24.80
N GLU A 197 -31.25 -56.42 23.94
CA GLU A 197 -30.00 -56.50 23.19
C GLU A 197 -29.93 -55.44 22.07
N GLU A 198 -31.02 -55.19 21.35
CA GLU A 198 -31.12 -54.12 20.35
C GLU A 198 -30.92 -52.73 20.99
N GLU A 199 -31.61 -52.44 22.10
CA GLU A 199 -31.39 -51.21 22.86
C GLU A 199 -29.96 -51.10 23.40
N ARG A 200 -29.34 -52.20 23.82
CA ARG A 200 -27.93 -52.21 24.25
C ARG A 200 -27.00 -51.87 23.09
N ARG A 201 -27.12 -52.57 21.96
CA ARG A 201 -26.33 -52.31 20.73
C ARG A 201 -26.50 -50.86 20.26
N LYS A 202 -27.71 -50.30 20.35
CA LYS A 202 -27.99 -48.89 20.03
C LYS A 202 -27.31 -47.92 20.99
N ARG A 203 -27.31 -48.21 22.30
CA ARG A 203 -26.56 -47.41 23.30
C ARG A 203 -25.05 -47.48 23.06
N GLU A 204 -24.52 -48.68 22.78
CA GLU A 204 -23.10 -48.90 22.43
C GLU A 204 -22.71 -48.21 21.10
N GLU A 205 -23.64 -48.03 20.15
CA GLU A 205 -23.41 -47.24 18.94
C GLU A 205 -23.48 -45.73 19.20
N GLU A 206 -24.46 -45.24 19.95
CA GLU A 206 -24.53 -43.84 20.38
C GLU A 206 -23.32 -43.42 21.23
N GLU A 207 -22.79 -44.31 22.06
CA GLU A 207 -21.59 -44.10 22.86
C GLU A 207 -20.36 -43.96 21.95
N ARG A 208 -20.12 -44.90 21.03
CA ARG A 208 -19.04 -44.82 20.04
C ARG A 208 -19.13 -43.58 19.14
N GLN A 209 -20.34 -43.17 18.76
CA GLN A 209 -20.55 -41.94 17.98
C GLN A 209 -20.15 -40.68 18.79
N ARG A 210 -20.44 -40.64 20.10
CA ARG A 210 -20.00 -39.54 20.99
C ARG A 210 -18.48 -39.57 21.22
N GLU A 211 -17.88 -40.74 21.41
CA GLU A 211 -16.42 -40.88 21.52
C GLU A 211 -15.71 -40.40 20.25
N GLU A 212 -16.24 -40.71 19.06
CA GLU A 212 -15.70 -40.22 17.80
C GLU A 212 -15.92 -38.72 17.60
N GLU A 213 -17.07 -38.17 18.00
CA GLU A 213 -17.31 -36.73 17.96
C GLU A 213 -16.36 -35.98 18.91
N GLU A 214 -16.14 -36.47 20.13
CA GLU A 214 -15.15 -35.92 21.06
C GLU A 214 -13.72 -36.06 20.53
N ARG A 215 -13.36 -37.21 19.93
CA ARG A 215 -12.05 -37.39 19.31
C ARG A 215 -11.82 -36.36 18.21
N ARG A 216 -12.80 -36.17 17.32
CA ARG A 216 -12.74 -35.16 16.24
C ARG A 216 -12.66 -33.73 16.75
N LYS A 217 -13.35 -33.39 17.85
CA LYS A 217 -13.22 -32.07 18.50
C LYS A 217 -11.80 -31.85 19.04
N ARG A 218 -11.23 -32.84 19.74
CA ARG A 218 -9.85 -32.78 20.24
C ARG A 218 -8.83 -32.70 19.10
N GLU A 219 -9.03 -33.45 18.01
CA GLU A 219 -8.22 -33.35 16.78
C GLU A 219 -8.32 -31.95 16.12
N GLU A 220 -9.47 -31.27 16.19
CA GLU A 220 -9.66 -29.91 15.66
C GLU A 220 -9.03 -28.84 16.59
N GLU A 221 -9.20 -28.98 17.90
CA GLU A 221 -8.56 -28.13 18.92
C GLU A 221 -7.03 -28.23 18.86
N GLU A 222 -6.49 -29.44 18.70
CA GLU A 222 -5.04 -29.67 18.52
C GLU A 222 -4.54 -29.03 17.23
N ARG A 223 -5.28 -29.11 16.12
CA ARG A 223 -4.94 -28.43 14.85
C ARG A 223 -4.93 -26.91 14.99
N LYS A 224 -5.94 -26.32 15.67
CA LYS A 224 -5.99 -24.87 15.93
C LYS A 224 -4.80 -24.43 16.79
N ARG A 225 -4.49 -25.18 17.86
CA ARG A 225 -3.32 -24.95 18.71
C ARG A 225 -2.01 -25.02 17.90
N LEU A 226 -1.81 -26.04 17.08
CA LEU A 226 -0.61 -26.18 16.25
C LEU A 226 -0.49 -25.07 15.20
N HIS A 227 -1.61 -24.61 14.62
CA HIS A 227 -1.61 -23.46 13.71
C HIS A 227 -1.20 -22.17 14.44
N LEU A 228 -1.73 -21.93 15.63
CA LEU A 228 -1.38 -20.78 16.46
C LEU A 228 0.08 -20.85 16.96
N GLU A 229 0.61 -22.04 17.24
CA GLU A 229 2.02 -22.26 17.59
C GLU A 229 2.95 -21.92 16.41
N LEU A 230 2.56 -22.30 15.18
CA LEU A 230 3.25 -21.90 13.95
C LEU A 230 3.19 -20.39 13.72
N LEU A 231 2.03 -19.74 13.84
CA LEU A 231 1.90 -18.28 13.67
C LEU A 231 2.75 -17.50 14.69
N ASN A 232 2.80 -17.95 15.96
CA ASN A 232 3.67 -17.34 16.97
C ASN A 232 5.16 -17.50 16.62
N LYS A 233 5.57 -18.69 16.14
CA LYS A 233 6.94 -18.90 15.66
C LYS A 233 7.26 -18.02 14.44
N ASP A 234 6.33 -17.91 13.49
CA ASP A 234 6.50 -17.06 12.32
C ASP A 234 6.66 -15.58 12.73
N VAL A 235 5.97 -15.10 13.77
CA VAL A 235 6.21 -13.77 14.36
C VAL A 235 7.64 -13.68 14.90
N GLU A 236 8.05 -14.61 15.77
CA GLU A 236 9.39 -14.65 16.39
C GLU A 236 10.51 -14.66 15.33
N ASP A 237 10.36 -15.42 14.24
CA ASP A 237 11.31 -15.45 13.11
C ASP A 237 11.38 -14.09 12.39
N THR A 238 10.27 -13.42 12.07
CA THR A 238 10.32 -12.07 11.47
C THR A 238 10.86 -11.00 12.42
N VAL A 239 10.71 -11.16 13.73
CA VAL A 239 11.40 -10.29 14.72
C VAL A 239 12.91 -10.53 14.66
N ALA A 240 13.37 -11.78 14.50
CA ALA A 240 14.78 -12.08 14.32
C ALA A 240 15.34 -11.52 13.00
N GLU A 241 14.57 -11.54 11.91
CA GLU A 241 14.93 -10.90 10.63
C GLU A 241 15.01 -9.38 10.76
N PHE A 242 14.00 -8.73 11.36
CA PHE A 242 14.01 -7.28 11.61
C PHE A 242 15.23 -6.86 12.44
N ASN A 243 15.60 -7.64 13.46
CA ASN A 243 16.79 -7.36 14.27
C ASN A 243 18.09 -7.48 13.46
N GLN A 244 18.21 -8.47 12.57
CA GLN A 244 19.36 -8.60 11.67
C GLN A 244 19.48 -7.43 10.69
N VAL A 245 18.36 -6.98 10.11
CA VAL A 245 18.33 -5.77 9.26
C VAL A 245 18.73 -4.54 10.08
N TYR A 246 18.18 -4.37 11.28
CA TYR A 246 18.53 -3.26 12.18
C TYR A 246 20.04 -3.24 12.52
N ASP A 247 20.61 -4.37 12.97
CA ASP A 247 22.02 -4.45 13.34
C ASP A 247 22.94 -4.21 12.12
N ARG A 248 22.50 -4.63 10.93
CA ARG A 248 23.18 -4.33 9.65
C ARG A 248 23.10 -2.85 9.29
N THR A 249 21.94 -2.21 9.38
CA THR A 249 21.79 -0.78 9.09
C THR A 249 22.58 0.07 10.07
N ILE A 250 22.59 -0.27 11.36
CA ILE A 250 23.49 0.36 12.34
C ILE A 250 24.96 0.15 11.96
N SER A 251 25.34 -1.02 11.45
CA SER A 251 26.72 -1.26 10.99
C SER A 251 27.13 -0.42 9.77
N ILE A 252 26.17 0.00 8.92
CA ILE A 252 26.39 0.89 7.77
C ILE A 252 26.33 2.37 8.18
N LEU A 253 25.50 2.75 9.16
CA LEU A 253 25.35 4.13 9.64
C LEU A 253 26.26 4.51 10.82
N CYS A 254 27.14 3.60 11.26
CA CYS A 254 28.05 3.84 12.38
C CYS A 254 29.49 3.35 12.12
N THR A 255 29.83 3.08 10.85
CA THR A 255 31.21 2.85 10.36
C THR A 255 32.15 3.98 10.83
N ASP A 256 31.75 5.23 10.58
CA ASP A 256 32.61 6.40 10.79
C ASP A 256 32.59 7.05 12.19
N LEU A 257 31.67 6.65 13.07
CA LEU A 257 31.75 7.04 14.49
C LEU A 257 32.99 6.45 15.21
N ASN A 258 33.66 5.46 14.59
CA ASN A 258 34.99 4.99 15.02
C ASN A 258 36.16 5.66 14.29
N SER A 259 35.93 6.43 13.21
CA SER A 259 36.98 7.14 12.47
C SER A 259 37.11 8.61 12.88
N MET A 260 35.99 9.29 13.20
CA MET A 260 35.93 10.72 13.55
C MET A 260 36.41 11.11 14.97
N LYS A 261 37.32 10.35 15.59
CA LYS A 261 37.89 10.72 16.91
C LYS A 261 39.39 10.92 16.82
N LEU A 262 39.84 12.07 17.34
CA LEU A 262 41.19 12.67 17.22
C LEU A 262 41.33 13.49 15.89
N ASP A 263 41.74 14.77 15.87
CA ASP A 263 42.23 15.64 16.96
C ASP A 263 41.66 17.07 16.89
N ILE A 264 41.12 17.55 18.02
CA ILE A 264 40.97 18.98 18.35
C ILE A 264 41.40 19.12 19.82
N ASP A 265 42.63 19.60 20.04
CA ASP A 265 43.10 20.42 21.17
C ASP A 265 44.63 20.29 21.38
N SER A 266 45.42 21.17 20.78
CA SER A 266 46.67 21.70 21.39
C SER A 266 47.20 22.90 20.63
N ASP A 267 47.49 24.00 21.33
CA ASP A 267 48.44 24.99 20.86
C ASP A 267 49.82 24.35 20.63
N SER A 268 50.51 24.73 19.56
CA SER A 268 51.82 25.41 19.65
C SER A 268 52.43 25.67 18.27
N SER A 269 53.28 26.69 18.19
CA SER A 269 54.01 27.06 16.98
C SER A 269 55.21 26.14 16.68
N SER A 270 55.34 25.67 15.45
CA SER A 270 56.61 25.70 14.70
C SER A 270 56.42 25.45 13.20
N ASP A 271 57.23 26.12 12.40
CA ASP A 271 57.40 25.88 10.97
C ASP A 271 58.22 24.61 10.73
N SER A 272 57.67 23.64 10.00
CA SER A 272 58.37 22.49 9.42
C SER A 272 57.49 21.82 8.36
N SER A 273 58.03 21.65 7.15
CA SER A 273 57.30 21.04 6.02
C SER A 273 57.25 19.51 6.13
N GLU A 274 56.16 18.98 6.69
CA GLU A 274 55.90 17.54 6.77
C GLU A 274 54.72 17.17 5.86
N GLU A 275 54.91 16.24 4.91
CA GLU A 275 53.90 15.87 3.92
C GLU A 275 52.69 15.18 4.57
N ILE A 276 51.64 15.94 4.86
CA ILE A 276 50.33 15.39 5.24
C ILE A 276 49.72 14.67 4.03
N ARG A 277 50.08 13.39 3.86
CA ARG A 277 49.35 12.47 2.99
C ARG A 277 47.99 12.21 3.63
N PRO A 278 46.86 12.58 3.00
CA PRO A 278 45.57 12.15 3.49
C PRO A 278 45.51 10.62 3.45
N LYS A 279 45.34 10.02 4.64
CA LYS A 279 44.78 8.66 4.76
C LYS A 279 43.33 8.73 4.26
N PRO A 280 42.79 7.62 3.72
CA PRO A 280 41.82 7.68 2.62
C PRO A 280 40.68 8.63 2.94
N SER A 281 40.62 9.73 2.18
CA SER A 281 39.47 10.62 2.18
C SER A 281 38.28 9.82 1.68
N ILE A 282 37.36 9.52 2.58
CA ILE A 282 36.05 8.98 2.24
C ILE A 282 35.42 10.01 1.31
N THR A 283 35.17 9.62 0.06
CA THR A 283 34.69 10.56 -0.95
C THR A 283 33.18 10.79 -0.78
N ALA A 284 32.65 11.90 -1.31
CA ALA A 284 31.21 12.10 -1.33
C ALA A 284 30.45 11.00 -2.12
N ALA A 285 31.16 10.23 -2.96
CA ALA A 285 30.61 9.06 -3.65
C ALA A 285 30.57 7.80 -2.75
N ASP A 286 31.50 7.65 -1.81
CA ASP A 286 31.50 6.55 -0.85
C ASP A 286 30.36 6.73 0.17
N ILE A 287 30.24 7.92 0.76
CA ILE A 287 29.12 8.28 1.67
C ILE A 287 27.78 8.14 0.94
N HIS A 288 27.67 8.59 -0.32
CA HIS A 288 26.46 8.36 -1.11
C HIS A 288 26.11 6.87 -1.24
N SER A 289 27.11 6.01 -1.46
CA SER A 289 26.91 4.57 -1.55
C SER A 289 26.46 3.95 -0.22
N GLU A 290 27.00 4.40 0.92
CA GLU A 290 26.58 3.93 2.24
C GLU A 290 25.18 4.45 2.62
N VAL A 291 24.85 5.71 2.29
CA VAL A 291 23.51 6.30 2.44
C VAL A 291 22.46 5.55 1.60
N GLU A 292 22.72 5.25 0.32
CA GLU A 292 21.77 4.49 -0.52
C GLU A 292 21.62 3.04 -0.07
N GLN A 293 22.69 2.40 0.42
CA GLN A 293 22.59 1.07 1.05
C GLN A 293 21.76 1.11 2.34
N ALA A 294 21.96 2.12 3.19
CA ALA A 294 21.20 2.31 4.42
C ALA A 294 19.72 2.60 4.13
N LYS A 295 19.39 3.44 3.13
CA LYS A 295 18.01 3.63 2.64
C LYS A 295 17.34 2.32 2.28
N ALA A 296 18.03 1.45 1.54
CA ALA A 296 17.49 0.16 1.11
C ALA A 296 17.30 -0.84 2.27
N GLU A 297 18.16 -0.85 3.30
CA GLU A 297 17.94 -1.68 4.49
C GLU A 297 16.85 -1.08 5.43
N VAL A 298 16.71 0.26 5.50
CA VAL A 298 15.58 0.92 6.21
C VAL A 298 14.23 0.63 5.54
N GLU A 299 14.17 0.54 4.22
CA GLU A 299 12.95 0.09 3.52
C GLU A 299 12.56 -1.33 3.92
N LYS A 300 13.49 -2.29 3.87
CA LYS A 300 13.25 -3.69 4.31
C LYS A 300 12.78 -3.75 5.76
N ALA A 301 13.31 -2.89 6.63
CA ALA A 301 12.84 -2.78 8.01
C ALA A 301 11.38 -2.30 8.10
N ARG A 302 10.92 -1.43 7.20
CA ARG A 302 9.50 -1.04 7.08
C ARG A 302 8.64 -2.20 6.54
N GLU A 303 9.09 -2.92 5.51
CA GLU A 303 8.38 -4.10 4.99
C GLU A 303 8.20 -5.18 6.06
N LEU A 304 9.26 -5.50 6.82
CA LEU A 304 9.22 -6.47 7.91
C LEU A 304 8.30 -6.02 9.05
N LEU A 305 8.21 -4.71 9.33
CA LEU A 305 7.28 -4.16 10.31
C LEU A 305 5.81 -4.29 9.85
N GLU A 306 5.53 -4.09 8.56
CA GLU A 306 4.19 -4.32 7.99
C GLU A 306 3.84 -5.81 7.97
N ALA A 307 4.80 -6.68 7.66
CA ALA A 307 4.64 -8.14 7.77
C ALA A 307 4.34 -8.58 9.21
N LEU A 308 4.98 -7.99 10.22
CA LEU A 308 4.68 -8.23 11.64
C LEU A 308 3.26 -7.79 12.03
N ARG A 309 2.80 -6.62 11.54
CA ARG A 309 1.41 -6.16 11.74
C ARG A 309 0.41 -7.14 11.12
N LYS A 310 0.64 -7.60 9.88
CA LYS A 310 -0.21 -8.60 9.23
C LYS A 310 -0.22 -9.94 9.98
N LYS A 311 0.92 -10.41 10.50
CA LYS A 311 0.97 -11.62 11.34
C LYS A 311 0.23 -11.46 12.68
N LYS A 312 0.19 -10.25 13.27
CA LYS A 312 -0.66 -9.97 14.45
C LYS A 312 -2.14 -10.17 14.12
N GLU A 313 -2.61 -9.64 12.99
CA GLU A 313 -4.00 -9.83 12.53
C GLU A 313 -4.32 -11.32 12.30
N GLU A 314 -3.39 -12.10 11.76
CA GLU A 314 -3.53 -13.56 11.57
C GLU A 314 -3.57 -14.34 12.89
N VAL A 315 -2.80 -13.91 13.92
CA VAL A 315 -2.85 -14.45 15.28
C VAL A 315 -4.17 -14.12 15.97
N GLU A 316 -4.64 -12.88 15.88
CA GLU A 316 -5.91 -12.43 16.49
C GLU A 316 -7.13 -13.07 15.82
N ALA A 317 -7.11 -13.23 14.49
CA ALA A 317 -8.12 -13.99 13.74
C ALA A 317 -8.14 -15.48 14.09
N SER A 318 -7.07 -16.00 14.72
CA SER A 318 -6.94 -17.38 15.19
C SER A 318 -7.25 -17.55 16.69
N GLU A 319 -7.96 -16.57 17.30
CA GLU A 319 -8.29 -16.51 18.74
C GLU A 319 -7.04 -16.47 19.66
N GLY A 320 -5.89 -16.04 19.14
CA GLY A 320 -4.62 -15.95 19.85
C GLY A 320 -4.42 -14.66 20.65
N ASP A 321 -3.54 -14.72 21.66
CA ASP A 321 -3.08 -13.53 22.40
C ASP A 321 -2.06 -12.74 21.57
N GLY A 322 -2.54 -11.68 20.92
CA GLY A 322 -1.72 -10.76 20.11
C GLY A 322 -0.74 -9.87 20.89
N ALA A 323 -0.75 -9.88 22.23
CA ALA A 323 0.05 -8.96 23.05
C ALA A 323 1.56 -9.05 22.79
N LYS A 324 2.10 -10.27 22.58
CA LYS A 324 3.51 -10.48 22.20
C LYS A 324 3.87 -9.79 20.88
N ALA A 325 3.00 -9.92 19.88
CA ALA A 325 3.19 -9.31 18.57
C ALA A 325 3.07 -7.78 18.67
N GLU A 326 2.18 -7.27 19.52
CA GLU A 326 2.06 -5.83 19.79
C GLU A 326 3.32 -5.24 20.44
N GLU A 327 3.86 -5.91 21.46
CA GLU A 327 5.12 -5.51 22.11
C GLU A 327 6.29 -5.53 21.12
N ALA A 328 6.37 -6.56 20.27
CA ALA A 328 7.39 -6.68 19.22
C ALA A 328 7.26 -5.58 18.15
N ILE A 329 6.05 -5.25 17.71
CA ILE A 329 5.78 -4.15 16.76
C ILE A 329 6.17 -2.81 17.39
N ALA A 330 5.81 -2.55 18.65
CA ALA A 330 6.16 -1.32 19.35
C ALA A 330 7.70 -1.16 19.54
N ALA A 331 8.40 -2.25 19.85
CA ALA A 331 9.86 -2.27 19.94
C ALA A 331 10.53 -2.02 18.56
N SER A 332 10.01 -2.65 17.51
CA SER A 332 10.51 -2.51 16.13
C SER A 332 10.20 -1.12 15.57
N GLU A 333 9.03 -0.55 15.85
CA GLU A 333 8.70 0.84 15.52
C GLU A 333 9.65 1.85 16.15
N LYS A 334 10.08 1.62 17.40
CA LYS A 334 11.07 2.48 18.05
C LYS A 334 12.42 2.36 17.34
N LYS A 335 12.90 1.12 17.13
CA LYS A 335 14.14 0.85 16.40
C LYS A 335 14.16 1.48 15.00
N LEU A 336 13.04 1.42 14.28
CA LEU A 336 12.89 2.05 12.96
C LEU A 336 13.03 3.58 13.05
N LYS A 337 12.37 4.23 14.01
CA LYS A 337 12.50 5.68 14.24
C LYS A 337 13.92 6.08 14.64
N ASP A 338 14.61 5.25 15.42
CA ASP A 338 16.01 5.42 15.78
C ASP A 338 16.93 5.32 14.54
N LEU A 339 16.66 4.40 13.59
CA LEU A 339 17.36 4.32 12.29
C LEU A 339 17.07 5.51 11.36
N GLU A 340 15.80 5.89 11.22
CA GLU A 340 15.38 7.03 10.38
C GLU A 340 16.02 8.34 10.87
N ALA A 341 16.19 8.51 12.18
CA ALA A 341 16.88 9.66 12.79
C ALA A 341 18.42 9.60 12.72
N LEU A 342 19.03 8.47 12.36
CA LEU A 342 20.44 8.36 12.00
C LEU A 342 20.62 8.66 10.51
N LEU A 343 19.86 7.98 9.65
CA LEU A 343 19.90 8.17 8.20
C LEU A 343 19.65 9.63 7.78
N ALA A 344 18.73 10.33 8.46
CA ALA A 344 18.46 11.74 8.20
C ALA A 344 19.64 12.68 8.49
N LYS A 345 20.60 12.29 9.35
CA LYS A 345 21.85 13.04 9.59
C LYS A 345 22.87 12.72 8.52
N GLU A 346 23.03 11.45 8.18
CA GLU A 346 23.93 11.00 7.13
C GLU A 346 23.58 11.68 5.78
N GLU A 347 22.28 11.81 5.48
CA GLU A 347 21.81 12.60 4.33
C GLU A 347 22.09 14.12 4.44
N GLU A 348 22.20 14.69 5.64
CA GLU A 348 22.50 16.11 5.86
C GLU A 348 24.02 16.36 5.74
N GLU A 349 24.85 15.46 6.24
CA GLU A 349 26.31 15.47 6.09
C GLU A 349 26.71 15.20 4.62
N GLU A 350 26.06 14.24 3.95
CA GLU A 350 26.21 13.98 2.51
C GLU A 350 25.89 15.23 1.66
N ARG A 351 24.75 15.88 1.93
CA ARG A 351 24.37 17.13 1.24
C ARG A 351 25.39 18.25 1.50
N SER A 352 25.83 18.41 2.74
CA SER A 352 26.82 19.42 3.13
C SER A 352 28.15 19.22 2.40
N LEU A 353 28.61 17.98 2.26
CA LEU A 353 29.82 17.63 1.51
C LEU A 353 29.66 17.86 0.00
N ARG A 354 28.50 17.50 -0.59
CA ARG A 354 28.18 17.78 -1.99
C ARG A 354 28.18 19.28 -2.31
N GLU A 355 27.56 20.10 -1.46
CA GLU A 355 27.57 21.57 -1.60
C GLU A 355 28.99 22.14 -1.46
N LEU A 356 29.80 21.61 -0.55
CA LEU A 356 31.20 22.01 -0.39
C LEU A 356 32.04 21.65 -1.63
N GLU A 357 31.89 20.44 -2.18
CA GLU A 357 32.54 20.03 -3.42
C GLU A 357 32.11 20.90 -4.62
N GLU A 358 30.82 21.21 -4.76
CA GLU A 358 30.32 22.06 -5.85
C GLU A 358 30.85 23.50 -5.73
N ARG A 359 30.96 24.02 -4.49
CA ARG A 359 31.60 25.31 -4.23
C ARG A 359 33.09 25.30 -4.58
N ILE A 360 33.85 24.29 -4.14
CA ILE A 360 35.28 24.18 -4.47
C ILE A 360 35.49 24.12 -5.99
N LYS A 361 34.67 23.34 -6.71
CA LYS A 361 34.73 23.26 -8.18
C LYS A 361 34.44 24.61 -8.84
N LYS A 362 33.48 25.39 -8.36
CA LYS A 362 33.18 26.76 -8.85
C LYS A 362 34.29 27.75 -8.52
N GLU A 363 34.81 27.72 -7.30
CA GLU A 363 35.92 28.59 -6.86
C GLU A 363 37.22 28.27 -7.63
N GLU A 364 37.43 27.00 -8.03
CA GLU A 364 38.53 26.57 -8.90
C GLU A 364 38.33 26.94 -10.38
N GLU A 365 37.14 26.73 -10.96
CA GLU A 365 36.82 27.21 -12.32
C GLU A 365 36.98 28.73 -12.43
N GLU A 366 36.53 29.49 -11.43
CA GLU A 366 36.67 30.94 -11.43
C GLU A 366 38.15 31.36 -11.27
N ARG A 367 38.92 30.66 -10.44
CA ARG A 367 40.36 30.88 -10.30
C ARG A 367 41.09 30.62 -11.63
N LEU A 368 40.81 29.50 -12.29
CA LEU A 368 41.37 29.15 -13.60
C LEU A 368 41.02 30.18 -14.67
N ARG A 369 39.77 30.65 -14.74
CA ARG A 369 39.36 31.73 -15.66
C ARG A 369 40.08 33.04 -15.40
N ARG A 370 40.28 33.42 -14.14
CA ARG A 370 41.04 34.63 -13.75
C ARG A 370 42.51 34.51 -14.13
N GLU A 371 43.13 33.34 -13.90
CA GLU A 371 44.51 33.04 -14.28
C GLU A 371 44.70 33.03 -15.82
N GLU A 372 43.72 32.51 -16.56
CA GLU A 372 43.70 32.54 -18.04
C GLU A 372 43.50 33.96 -18.59
N GLU A 373 42.57 34.75 -18.05
CA GLU A 373 42.42 36.17 -18.39
C GLU A 373 43.67 36.98 -18.08
N GLU A 374 44.32 36.75 -16.93
CA GLU A 374 45.55 37.47 -16.55
C GLU A 374 46.72 37.07 -17.47
N ARG A 375 46.81 35.80 -17.86
CA ARG A 375 47.77 35.35 -18.89
C ARG A 375 47.53 36.00 -20.24
N LEU A 376 46.30 35.96 -20.74
CA LEU A 376 45.95 36.55 -22.05
C LEU A 376 46.24 38.06 -22.08
N ARG A 377 45.96 38.79 -20.99
CA ARG A 377 46.32 40.22 -20.87
C ARG A 377 47.83 40.45 -20.88
N LYS A 378 48.63 39.59 -20.23
CA LYS A 378 50.10 39.69 -20.25
C LYS A 378 50.68 39.35 -21.62
N GLU A 379 50.16 38.32 -22.29
CA GLU A 379 50.57 37.92 -23.63
C GLU A 379 50.17 38.98 -24.68
N GLU A 380 49.03 39.67 -24.50
CA GLU A 380 48.65 40.83 -25.31
C GLU A 380 49.53 42.07 -25.03
N GLU A 381 49.83 42.39 -23.76
CA GLU A 381 50.72 43.49 -23.41
C GLU A 381 52.17 43.26 -23.89
N GLU A 382 52.69 42.03 -23.77
CA GLU A 382 54.01 41.65 -24.28
C GLU A 382 54.05 41.72 -25.81
N ARG A 383 53.01 41.24 -26.52
CA ARG A 383 52.88 41.43 -27.96
C ARG A 383 52.88 42.90 -28.37
N LEU A 384 52.09 43.74 -27.70
CA LEU A 384 52.03 45.19 -28.00
C LEU A 384 53.37 45.88 -27.76
N ARG A 385 54.10 45.51 -26.69
CA ARG A 385 55.46 46.01 -26.43
C ARG A 385 56.46 45.57 -27.49
N LEU A 386 56.42 44.32 -27.95
CA LEU A 386 57.28 43.80 -29.02
C LEU A 386 56.97 44.45 -30.38
N GLU A 387 55.69 44.64 -30.69
CA GLU A 387 55.23 45.30 -31.92
C GLU A 387 55.61 46.80 -31.94
N GLU A 388 55.61 47.45 -30.76
CA GLU A 388 56.14 48.81 -30.61
C GLU A 388 57.67 48.88 -30.68
N GLU A 389 58.43 47.95 -30.08
CA GLU A 389 59.89 47.91 -30.22
C GLU A 389 60.30 47.63 -31.67
N GLU A 390 59.61 46.73 -32.38
CA GLU A 390 59.88 46.47 -33.80
C GLU A 390 59.56 47.69 -34.67
N ARG A 391 58.48 48.43 -34.38
CA ARG A 391 58.14 49.68 -35.06
C ARG A 391 59.21 50.75 -34.83
N LEU A 392 59.66 50.93 -33.58
CA LEU A 392 60.72 51.88 -33.23
C LEU A 392 62.07 51.53 -33.88
N ARG A 393 62.44 50.24 -33.92
CA ARG A 393 63.65 49.80 -34.65
C ARG A 393 63.58 50.11 -36.14
N LYS A 394 62.42 49.92 -36.78
CA LYS A 394 62.23 50.25 -38.20
C LYS A 394 62.33 51.76 -38.45
N GLU A 395 61.77 52.59 -37.59
CA GLU A 395 61.94 54.06 -37.67
C GLU A 395 63.40 54.49 -37.44
N GLU A 396 64.14 53.82 -36.56
CA GLU A 396 65.56 54.10 -36.31
C GLU A 396 66.47 53.64 -37.48
N GLU A 397 66.25 52.43 -38.03
CA GLU A 397 66.93 52.00 -39.26
C GLU A 397 66.62 52.94 -40.44
N GLU A 398 65.36 53.35 -40.63
CA GLU A 398 64.99 54.26 -41.73
C GLU A 398 65.64 55.65 -41.55
N ARG A 399 65.75 56.14 -40.31
CA ARG A 399 66.50 57.39 -40.01
C ARG A 399 67.99 57.25 -40.30
N LEU A 400 68.64 56.19 -39.82
CA LEU A 400 70.07 55.95 -40.05
C LEU A 400 70.37 55.82 -41.56
N ARG A 401 69.50 55.13 -42.31
CA ARG A 401 69.63 54.98 -43.77
C ARG A 401 69.49 56.31 -44.51
N LYS A 402 68.64 57.22 -44.02
CA LYS A 402 68.52 58.59 -44.56
C LYS A 402 69.74 59.46 -44.24
N GLU A 403 70.30 59.38 -43.03
CA GLU A 403 71.55 60.09 -42.68
C GLU A 403 72.76 59.55 -43.48
N GLU A 404 72.82 58.26 -43.76
CA GLU A 404 73.88 57.67 -44.60
C GLU A 404 73.74 58.04 -46.08
N GLU A 405 72.51 58.05 -46.64
CA GLU A 405 72.26 58.62 -47.97
C GLU A 405 72.65 60.09 -48.06
N GLU A 406 72.33 60.92 -47.06
CA GLU A 406 72.65 62.35 -47.09
C GLU A 406 74.16 62.62 -47.00
N ARG A 407 74.91 61.74 -46.32
CA ARG A 407 76.39 61.76 -46.35
C ARG A 407 76.93 61.35 -47.73
N LEU A 408 76.46 60.24 -48.29
CA LEU A 408 76.90 59.75 -49.60
C LEU A 408 76.65 60.77 -50.72
N LYS A 409 75.46 61.40 -50.74
CA LYS A 409 75.11 62.45 -51.72
C LYS A 409 76.06 63.65 -51.66
N LYS A 410 76.61 63.99 -50.48
CA LYS A 410 77.58 65.08 -50.32
C LYS A 410 78.99 64.72 -50.79
N GLU A 411 79.43 63.46 -50.65
CA GLU A 411 80.69 62.99 -51.26
C GLU A 411 80.59 62.83 -52.78
N GLU A 412 79.41 62.47 -53.31
CA GLU A 412 79.19 62.31 -54.75
C GLU A 412 79.07 63.66 -55.48
N GLU A 413 78.44 64.67 -54.86
CA GLU A 413 78.33 66.05 -55.39
C GLU A 413 79.66 66.75 -55.63
N GLU A 414 80.72 66.42 -54.88
CA GLU A 414 82.06 67.02 -55.07
C GLU A 414 82.87 66.31 -56.17
N ARG A 415 82.54 65.04 -56.48
CA ARG A 415 83.11 64.32 -57.63
C ARG A 415 82.42 64.68 -58.95
N LEU A 416 81.08 64.69 -58.97
CA LEU A 416 80.30 64.93 -60.20
C LEU A 416 80.63 66.25 -60.89
N LYS A 417 80.89 67.32 -60.12
CA LYS A 417 81.29 68.64 -60.64
C LYS A 417 82.63 68.68 -61.41
N LYS A 418 83.34 67.55 -61.52
CA LYS A 418 84.54 67.40 -62.38
C LYS A 418 84.35 66.49 -63.60
N GLU A 419 83.26 65.73 -63.68
CA GLU A 419 82.92 64.90 -64.86
C GLU A 419 81.83 65.57 -65.74
N GLU A 420 81.02 66.46 -65.17
CA GLU A 420 79.91 67.13 -65.84
C GLU A 420 80.37 68.09 -66.96
N GLU A 421 81.49 68.79 -66.77
CA GLU A 421 82.06 69.74 -67.77
C GLU A 421 82.58 69.05 -69.05
N GLU A 422 82.89 67.73 -68.99
CA GLU A 422 83.29 66.95 -70.17
C GLU A 422 82.11 66.21 -70.83
N ARG A 423 81.06 65.86 -70.07
CA ARG A 423 79.84 65.20 -70.61
C ARG A 423 78.93 66.13 -71.41
N LEU A 424 78.89 67.42 -71.07
CA LEU A 424 77.98 68.41 -71.68
C LEU A 424 78.13 68.59 -73.20
N LYS A 425 79.19 68.06 -73.82
CA LYS A 425 79.39 68.02 -75.29
C LYS A 425 78.89 66.75 -76.00
N LYS A 426 78.34 65.77 -75.28
CA LYS A 426 77.76 64.54 -75.85
C LYS A 426 76.24 64.43 -75.67
N GLU A 427 75.69 65.12 -74.68
CA GLU A 427 74.30 64.95 -74.26
C GLU A 427 73.29 65.71 -75.14
N GLU A 428 73.74 66.73 -75.88
CA GLU A 428 72.94 67.45 -76.88
C GLU A 428 72.59 66.56 -78.09
N GLU A 429 73.42 65.57 -78.42
CA GLU A 429 73.19 64.61 -79.51
C GLU A 429 72.24 63.47 -79.10
N GLU A 430 72.09 63.19 -77.79
CA GLU A 430 71.22 62.12 -77.29
C GLU A 430 69.76 62.58 -77.06
N ARG A 431 69.54 63.86 -76.71
CA ARG A 431 68.20 64.41 -76.44
C ARG A 431 67.22 64.24 -77.61
N LEU A 432 67.72 64.27 -78.85
CA LEU A 432 66.92 64.11 -80.08
C LEU A 432 66.40 62.69 -80.32
N ARG A 433 66.80 61.68 -79.54
CA ARG A 433 66.28 60.30 -79.66
C ARG A 433 65.21 59.93 -78.63
N LYS A 434 65.26 60.49 -77.41
CA LYS A 434 64.36 60.09 -76.32
C LYS A 434 62.94 60.68 -76.45
N GLU A 435 62.80 61.82 -77.13
CA GLU A 435 61.51 62.48 -77.39
C GLU A 435 60.64 61.70 -78.41
N GLU A 436 61.25 60.83 -79.23
CA GLU A 436 60.53 59.91 -80.14
C GLU A 436 60.10 58.61 -79.42
N GLU A 437 60.91 58.11 -78.49
CA GLU A 437 60.66 56.85 -77.76
C GLU A 437 59.51 56.96 -76.74
N GLU A 438 59.31 58.14 -76.14
CA GLU A 438 58.22 58.35 -75.17
C GLU A 438 56.82 58.38 -75.82
N ARG A 439 56.73 58.71 -77.12
CA ARG A 439 55.46 58.76 -77.84
C ARG A 439 54.91 57.37 -78.15
N LEU A 440 55.78 56.43 -78.52
CA LEU A 440 55.44 55.04 -78.84
C LEU A 440 54.91 54.26 -77.63
N LYS A 441 55.54 54.40 -76.46
CA LYS A 441 55.13 53.66 -75.25
C LYS A 441 53.71 53.98 -74.77
N ARG A 442 53.23 55.21 -75.01
CA ARG A 442 51.86 55.61 -74.65
C ARG A 442 50.79 54.99 -75.57
N GLU A 443 51.10 54.80 -76.86
CA GLU A 443 50.18 54.13 -77.81
C GLU A 443 50.12 52.61 -77.58
N GLU A 444 51.22 51.99 -77.14
CA GLU A 444 51.28 50.54 -76.85
C GLU A 444 50.54 50.18 -75.54
N GLU A 445 50.68 51.00 -74.48
CA GLU A 445 49.99 50.76 -73.20
C GLU A 445 48.47 50.96 -73.30
N GLU A 446 47.98 51.84 -74.19
CA GLU A 446 46.54 52.02 -74.42
C GLU A 446 45.92 50.85 -75.20
N ARG A 447 46.64 50.28 -76.18
CA ARG A 447 46.20 49.07 -76.90
C ARG A 447 46.08 47.86 -75.97
N LEU A 448 47.08 47.61 -75.12
CA LEU A 448 47.10 46.48 -74.20
C LEU A 448 45.90 46.49 -73.23
N LYS A 449 45.51 47.67 -72.72
CA LYS A 449 44.33 47.80 -71.83
C LYS A 449 43.03 47.47 -72.54
N ARG A 450 42.86 47.91 -73.79
CA ARG A 450 41.67 47.60 -74.61
C ARG A 450 41.59 46.11 -74.95
N GLU A 451 42.71 45.48 -75.33
CA GLU A 451 42.77 44.03 -75.61
C GLU A 451 42.50 43.19 -74.34
N GLU A 452 42.90 43.64 -73.15
CA GLU A 452 42.60 42.93 -71.89
C GLU A 452 41.14 43.12 -71.43
N GLU A 453 40.55 44.31 -71.57
CA GLU A 453 39.13 44.54 -71.28
C GLU A 453 38.22 43.74 -72.21
N GLU A 454 38.49 43.71 -73.53
CA GLU A 454 37.70 42.94 -74.49
C GLU A 454 37.77 41.43 -74.20
N ARG A 455 38.93 40.92 -73.78
CA ARG A 455 39.06 39.51 -73.39
C ARG A 455 38.30 39.20 -72.10
N LYS A 456 38.37 40.07 -71.09
CA LYS A 456 37.60 39.91 -69.83
C LYS A 456 36.09 39.96 -70.05
N GLN A 457 35.60 40.85 -70.91
CA GLN A 457 34.17 40.90 -71.26
C GLN A 457 33.73 39.61 -71.95
N LYS A 458 34.53 39.06 -72.87
CA LYS A 458 34.24 37.78 -73.54
C LYS A 458 34.30 36.58 -72.59
N GLU A 459 35.28 36.52 -71.67
CA GLU A 459 35.35 35.49 -70.64
C GLU A 459 34.15 35.58 -69.66
N GLU A 460 33.68 36.79 -69.32
CA GLU A 460 32.50 36.98 -68.45
C GLU A 460 31.18 36.66 -69.18
N GLU A 461 31.03 37.03 -70.46
CA GLU A 461 29.87 36.70 -71.29
C GLU A 461 29.76 35.19 -71.54
N GLU A 462 30.87 34.52 -71.90
CA GLU A 462 30.89 33.07 -72.08
C GLU A 462 30.59 32.33 -70.77
N ARG A 463 31.09 32.83 -69.63
CA ARG A 463 30.79 32.23 -68.32
C ARG A 463 29.33 32.41 -67.93
N LYS A 464 28.78 33.62 -68.07
CA LYS A 464 27.34 33.89 -67.82
C LYS A 464 26.45 33.03 -68.71
N ARG A 465 26.80 32.89 -69.99
CA ARG A 465 26.05 32.06 -70.93
C ARG A 465 26.09 30.58 -70.55
N LYS A 466 27.24 30.05 -70.13
CA LYS A 466 27.34 28.66 -69.61
C LYS A 466 26.57 28.48 -68.30
N GLU A 467 26.64 29.45 -67.40
CA GLU A 467 25.93 29.46 -66.11
C GLU A 467 24.40 29.58 -66.29
N GLU A 468 23.94 30.25 -67.35
CA GLU A 468 22.54 30.30 -67.75
C GLU A 468 22.07 29.06 -68.53
N GLU A 469 22.86 28.55 -69.48
CA GLU A 469 22.58 27.27 -70.16
C GLU A 469 22.51 26.12 -69.15
N GLU A 470 23.41 26.08 -68.14
CA GLU A 470 23.33 25.10 -67.05
C GLU A 470 22.12 25.34 -66.13
N ARG A 471 21.79 26.59 -65.78
CA ARG A 471 20.60 26.89 -64.96
C ARG A 471 19.31 26.46 -65.67
N VAL A 472 19.20 26.72 -66.98
CA VAL A 472 18.07 26.30 -67.82
C VAL A 472 18.03 24.77 -67.95
N GLN A 473 19.17 24.10 -68.13
CA GLN A 473 19.22 22.62 -68.15
C GLN A 473 18.76 22.00 -66.82
N ARG A 474 19.26 22.51 -65.68
CA ARG A 474 18.82 22.07 -64.35
C ARG A 474 17.35 22.37 -64.09
N GLU A 475 16.83 23.50 -64.58
CA GLU A 475 15.42 23.85 -64.45
C GLU A 475 14.52 22.97 -65.33
N LEU A 476 14.96 22.63 -66.55
CA LEU A 476 14.27 21.67 -67.42
C LEU A 476 14.28 20.26 -66.83
N GLU A 477 15.40 19.80 -66.27
CA GLU A 477 15.48 18.52 -65.54
C GLU A 477 14.59 18.53 -64.29
N ARG A 478 14.52 19.64 -63.55
CA ARG A 478 13.62 19.77 -62.40
C ARG A 478 12.15 19.77 -62.84
N GLN A 479 11.79 20.44 -63.94
CA GLN A 479 10.45 20.40 -64.51
C GLN A 479 10.09 19.01 -65.03
N GLN A 480 11.03 18.27 -65.63
CA GLN A 480 10.82 16.88 -66.04
C GLN A 480 10.64 15.95 -64.83
N GLN A 481 11.39 16.14 -63.74
CA GLN A 481 11.18 15.38 -62.50
C GLN A 481 9.87 15.75 -61.79
N GLU A 482 9.52 17.03 -61.74
CA GLU A 482 8.23 17.52 -61.23
C GLU A 482 7.07 16.99 -62.07
N GLU A 483 7.21 16.89 -63.40
CA GLU A 483 6.19 16.34 -64.31
C GLU A 483 6.14 14.81 -64.29
N GLU A 484 7.26 14.09 -64.19
CA GLU A 484 7.27 12.63 -63.99
C GLU A 484 6.69 12.27 -62.61
N GLU A 485 6.99 13.02 -61.56
CA GLU A 485 6.34 12.83 -60.26
C GLU A 485 4.87 13.25 -60.31
N ARG A 486 4.49 14.30 -61.07
CA ARG A 486 3.08 14.67 -61.27
C ARG A 486 2.33 13.57 -62.00
N ILE A 487 2.87 13.02 -63.09
CA ILE A 487 2.28 11.89 -63.83
C ILE A 487 2.19 10.66 -62.93
N ARG A 488 3.22 10.33 -62.14
CA ARG A 488 3.19 9.21 -61.20
C ARG A 488 2.15 9.41 -60.08
N ARG A 489 2.02 10.63 -59.56
CA ARG A 489 0.97 11.02 -58.59
C ARG A 489 -0.42 11.03 -59.24
N GLU A 490 -0.53 11.41 -60.52
CA GLU A 490 -1.76 11.38 -61.31
C GLU A 490 -2.16 9.95 -61.68
N GLU A 491 -1.23 9.02 -61.90
CA GLU A 491 -1.50 7.59 -62.05
C GLU A 491 -1.91 6.94 -60.72
N GLU A 492 -1.28 7.31 -59.60
CA GLU A 492 -1.68 6.83 -58.28
C GLU A 492 -3.03 7.44 -57.83
N GLU A 493 -3.28 8.72 -58.12
CA GLU A 493 -4.59 9.37 -58.02
C GLU A 493 -5.59 8.74 -58.99
N ALA A 494 -5.22 8.38 -60.23
CA ALA A 494 -6.13 7.74 -61.18
C ALA A 494 -6.45 6.30 -60.79
N ALA A 495 -5.54 5.58 -60.14
CA ALA A 495 -5.85 4.30 -59.50
C ALA A 495 -6.86 4.50 -58.34
N LYS A 496 -6.63 5.49 -57.46
CA LYS A 496 -7.55 5.85 -56.37
C LYS A 496 -8.90 6.41 -56.90
N ARG A 497 -8.90 7.13 -58.03
CA ARG A 497 -10.10 7.65 -58.72
C ARG A 497 -10.75 6.59 -59.61
N CYS A 498 -10.08 5.50 -59.98
CA CYS A 498 -10.75 4.32 -60.51
C CYS A 498 -11.60 3.64 -59.41
N CYS A 499 -11.19 3.77 -58.14
CA CYS A 499 -12.06 3.45 -57.00
C CYS A 499 -13.15 4.54 -56.74
N ALA A 500 -12.89 5.82 -57.01
CA ALA A 500 -13.80 6.93 -56.64
C ALA A 500 -14.77 7.45 -57.74
N CYS A 501 -14.45 7.39 -59.03
CA CYS A 501 -15.37 7.73 -60.12
C CYS A 501 -16.33 6.57 -60.47
N ARG A 502 -16.04 5.36 -59.99
CA ARG A 502 -17.07 4.31 -59.78
C ARG A 502 -18.10 4.70 -58.70
N HIS A 503 -17.85 5.77 -57.94
CA HIS A 503 -18.70 6.29 -56.87
C HIS A 503 -19.49 7.56 -57.26
N ARG A 504 -18.90 8.44 -58.09
CA ARG A 504 -19.47 9.73 -58.56
C ARG A 504 -19.09 9.98 -60.04
N ARG A 505 -20.00 10.17 -61.00
CA ARG A 505 -21.48 10.03 -61.09
C ARG A 505 -22.35 11.07 -60.36
N ARG A 506 -23.37 11.56 -61.08
CA ARG A 506 -24.53 12.43 -60.71
C ARG A 506 -24.25 13.94 -60.86
N GLU A 507 -23.65 14.38 -61.97
CA GLU A 507 -23.14 15.74 -62.26
C GLU A 507 -23.77 16.43 -63.51
N GLU A 508 -23.69 17.78 -63.59
CA GLU A 508 -24.25 18.66 -64.65
C GLU A 508 -23.49 20.03 -64.76
N GLU A 509 -23.34 20.66 -65.96
CA GLU A 509 -22.46 21.84 -66.25
C GLU A 509 -22.97 22.84 -67.36
N GLU A 510 -22.61 24.16 -67.34
CA GLU A 510 -23.07 25.24 -68.30
C GLU A 510 -22.21 26.58 -68.33
N TYR A 511 -22.36 27.45 -69.38
CA TYR A 511 -22.09 28.94 -69.52
C TYR A 511 -20.76 29.60 -70.10
N GLU A 512 -20.91 30.90 -70.52
CA GLU A 512 -19.96 32.06 -70.75
C GLU A 512 -19.39 32.45 -72.18
N GLU A 513 -19.16 33.78 -72.41
CA GLU A 513 -18.88 34.57 -73.69
C GLU A 513 -18.07 35.90 -73.35
N GLU A 514 -17.61 36.92 -74.13
CA GLU A 514 -17.61 37.46 -75.55
C GLU A 514 -16.60 38.69 -75.69
N TYR A 515 -16.51 39.42 -76.85
CA TYR A 515 -15.92 40.80 -77.11
C TYR A 515 -14.36 41.00 -77.23
N GLU A 516 -13.72 42.06 -77.81
CA GLU A 516 -13.96 43.16 -78.82
C GLU A 516 -12.60 43.89 -79.21
N GLU A 517 -12.41 44.53 -80.39
CA GLU A 517 -11.12 45.18 -80.84
C GLU A 517 -11.20 46.24 -82.00
N GLU A 518 -10.31 47.26 -82.06
CA GLU A 518 -9.90 48.08 -83.26
C GLU A 518 -8.60 48.94 -83.02
N THR A 519 -7.75 49.22 -84.04
CA THR A 519 -6.88 50.46 -84.12
C THR A 519 -6.15 50.71 -85.49
N PRO A 520 -5.76 51.98 -85.87
CA PRO A 520 -5.04 52.31 -87.13
C PRO A 520 -3.67 53.09 -87.00
N ALA A 521 -2.84 53.17 -88.08
CA ALA A 521 -1.55 53.92 -88.11
C ALA A 521 -1.00 54.31 -89.53
N GLU A 522 0.02 55.20 -89.60
CA GLU A 522 0.78 55.68 -90.80
C GLU A 522 2.15 56.32 -90.36
N VAL A 523 3.19 56.68 -91.15
CA VAL A 523 3.43 56.71 -92.62
C VAL A 523 4.62 55.76 -93.01
N THR A 524 5.92 56.04 -93.24
CA THR A 524 6.77 57.28 -93.31
C THR A 524 8.10 57.01 -94.09
N PRO A 525 8.54 57.86 -95.06
CA PRO A 525 9.85 57.78 -95.78
C PRO A 525 10.88 58.84 -95.26
N VAL A 526 12.06 59.20 -95.82
CA VAL A 526 12.83 59.05 -97.10
C VAL A 526 14.34 59.41 -96.80
N GLU A 527 15.45 59.30 -97.58
CA GLU A 527 15.89 58.87 -98.94
C GLU A 527 17.44 58.56 -98.91
N THR A 528 18.15 58.46 -100.06
CA THR A 528 19.64 58.37 -100.25
C THR A 528 20.31 57.05 -99.78
N PRO A 529 21.64 56.75 -100.00
CA PRO A 529 22.73 57.49 -100.68
C PRO A 529 23.56 56.65 -101.73
N LYS A 530 24.77 57.12 -102.09
CA LYS A 530 25.74 56.56 -103.07
C LYS A 530 27.19 57.08 -102.80
N GLU A 531 28.33 56.58 -103.32
CA GLU A 531 28.75 55.30 -103.96
C GLU A 531 30.27 55.37 -104.34
N ASP A 532 31.06 54.27 -104.25
CA ASP A 532 32.48 54.16 -104.66
C ASP A 532 32.90 52.66 -104.82
N GLU A 533 34.08 52.30 -105.36
CA GLU A 533 34.40 50.91 -105.79
C GLU A 533 35.76 50.27 -105.41
N ALA A 534 35.81 48.93 -105.44
CA ALA A 534 36.76 48.08 -104.70
C ALA A 534 37.30 46.87 -105.50
N ALA A 535 38.44 46.33 -105.06
CA ALA A 535 39.22 45.31 -105.76
C ALA A 535 39.94 44.37 -104.76
N SER A 536 40.23 43.09 -105.05
CA SER A 536 39.82 42.17 -106.13
C SER A 536 40.26 40.74 -105.75
N ALA A 537 39.65 39.66 -106.26
CA ALA A 537 38.38 39.48 -106.97
C ALA A 537 37.96 38.00 -106.89
#